data_AF-A0A7R9XP37-F1
#
_entry.id   AF-A0A7R9XP37-F1
#
_cell.length_a   1.000
_cell.length_b   1.000
_cell.length_c   1.000
_cell.angle_alpha   90.00
_cell.angle_beta   90.00
_cell.angle_gamma   90.00
#
_symmetry.space_group_name_H-M   'P 1'
#
loop_
_entity.id
_entity.type
_entity.pdbx_description
1 polymer ?
#
loop_
_entity_poly.entity_id
_entity_poly.type
_entity_poly.pdbx_seq_one_letter_code
_entity_poly.pdbx_strand_id
1 'polypeptide(L)'
;ANRGDDASDVVRLAIDRSGFRDWLLPDVGTSKGKKMSKDKLDENMKRWSNLDNLVDVARGVQAAVLDDDDFLREDVSGDADENGGSNTLADFLERIAVFADDSQDADEKDDQAVRLMTLHSAKGLEFDVVFLCGMNEGLLPHAISLNDDDGIRSKEMRVNEERNLAFVGITRAKSMLYLTHHKTSSASRFEGSDALPSRFLDDALRGLKEVGVGDDDTWFLYQ
;
A
#
# COMPACT_ATOMS: atom_id res chain seq x y z
N ALA A 1 16.19 -7.46 16.60
CA ALA A 1 15.05 -6.70 16.06
C ALA A 1 15.18 -6.74 14.55
N ASN A 2 14.35 -7.57 13.91
CA ASN A 2 14.25 -7.60 12.45
C ASN A 2 13.70 -6.24 12.01
N ARG A 3 14.45 -5.50 11.18
CA ARG A 3 14.07 -4.17 10.67
C ARG A 3 12.86 -4.18 9.71
N GLY A 4 12.13 -5.29 9.62
CA GLY A 4 10.99 -5.49 8.73
C GLY A 4 9.65 -5.76 9.43
N ASP A 5 9.63 -5.88 10.76
CA ASP A 5 8.40 -6.21 11.49
C ASP A 5 7.64 -4.95 11.97
N ASP A 6 8.32 -3.80 12.05
CA ASP A 6 7.72 -2.51 12.44
C ASP A 6 7.07 -1.81 11.24
N ALA A 7 5.75 -1.61 11.31
CA ALA A 7 4.97 -0.99 10.24
C ALA A 7 5.46 0.43 9.92
N SER A 8 5.92 1.17 10.92
CA SER A 8 6.42 2.53 10.77
C SER A 8 7.77 2.58 10.03
N ASP A 9 8.63 1.59 10.25
CA ASP A 9 9.90 1.44 9.52
C ASP A 9 9.66 1.08 8.05
N VAL A 10 8.69 0.20 7.77
CA VAL A 10 8.31 -0.17 6.40
C VAL A 10 7.74 1.04 5.64
N VAL A 11 6.83 1.80 6.26
CA VAL A 11 6.26 3.01 5.64
C VAL A 11 7.35 4.04 5.35
N ARG A 12 8.28 4.27 6.29
CA ARG A 12 9.41 5.18 6.07
C ARG A 12 10.33 4.71 4.96
N LEU A 13 10.66 3.43 4.93
CA LEU A 13 11.51 2.85 3.90
C LEU A 13 10.90 3.03 2.49
N ALA A 14 9.58 2.81 2.36
CA ALA A 14 8.86 3.01 1.12
C ALA A 14 8.88 4.49 0.68
N ILE A 15 8.69 5.43 1.61
CA ILE A 15 8.72 6.88 1.31
C ILE A 15 10.12 7.33 0.88
N ASP A 16 11.17 6.88 1.57
CA ASP A 16 12.54 7.31 1.27
C ASP A 16 13.04 6.68 -0.03
N ARG A 17 12.79 5.39 -0.28
CA ARG A 17 13.26 4.71 -1.49
C ARG A 17 12.47 5.04 -2.74
N SER A 18 11.22 5.48 -2.61
CA SER A 18 10.40 5.91 -3.76
C SER A 18 10.85 7.23 -4.39
N GLY A 19 11.74 7.99 -3.72
CA GLY A 19 12.08 9.37 -4.10
C GLY A 19 10.91 10.34 -3.88
N PHE A 20 9.84 9.89 -3.22
CA PHE A 20 8.65 10.71 -3.01
C PHE A 20 8.92 11.92 -2.11
N ARG A 21 9.78 11.73 -1.09
CA ARG A 21 10.22 12.83 -0.23
C ARG A 21 10.93 13.93 -1.01
N ASP A 22 11.84 13.57 -1.91
CA ASP A 22 12.59 14.53 -2.73
C ASP A 22 11.68 15.25 -3.73
N TRP A 23 10.65 14.57 -4.23
CA TRP A 23 9.63 15.19 -5.08
C TRP A 23 8.76 16.19 -4.30
N LEU A 24 8.39 15.85 -3.06
CA LEU A 24 7.53 16.66 -2.21
C LEU A 24 8.28 17.87 -1.63
N LEU A 25 9.50 17.67 -1.17
CA LEU A 25 10.36 18.67 -0.53
C LEU A 25 11.70 18.80 -1.28
N PRO A 26 11.69 19.24 -2.55
CA PRO A 26 12.91 19.40 -3.33
C PRO A 26 13.80 20.44 -2.65
N ASP A 27 15.07 20.11 -2.54
CA ASP A 27 16.07 20.89 -1.81
C ASP A 27 16.12 22.34 -2.33
N VAL A 28 15.67 23.30 -1.51
CA VAL A 28 15.41 24.70 -1.94
C VAL A 28 16.70 25.48 -2.28
N GLY A 29 17.87 24.84 -2.17
CA GLY A 29 19.19 25.47 -2.32
C GLY A 29 20.07 24.97 -3.48
N THR A 30 19.72 23.89 -4.20
CA THR A 30 20.61 23.39 -5.27
C THR A 30 20.25 23.96 -6.63
N SER A 31 21.25 24.50 -7.31
CA SER A 31 21.15 25.37 -8.50
C SER A 31 20.54 24.73 -9.78
N LYS A 32 19.94 23.53 -9.69
CA LYS A 32 19.33 22.80 -10.81
C LYS A 32 17.83 22.49 -10.63
N GLY A 33 17.24 22.76 -9.47
CA GLY A 33 15.80 22.55 -9.22
C GLY A 33 14.94 23.74 -9.64
N LYS A 34 13.79 23.48 -10.27
CA LYS A 34 12.77 24.50 -10.56
C LYS A 34 12.30 25.12 -9.22
N LYS A 35 12.53 26.42 -9.01
CA LYS A 35 12.06 27.13 -7.80
C LYS A 35 10.56 26.91 -7.61
N MET A 36 10.19 26.24 -6.53
CA MET A 36 8.80 26.05 -6.13
C MET A 36 8.27 27.32 -5.44
N SER A 37 7.02 27.68 -5.69
CA SER A 37 6.40 28.81 -5.00
C SER A 37 6.26 28.50 -3.51
N LYS A 38 6.29 29.54 -2.68
CA LYS A 38 6.11 29.42 -1.23
C LYS A 38 4.79 28.71 -0.88
N ASP A 39 3.69 29.08 -1.54
CA ASP A 39 2.38 28.47 -1.29
C ASP A 39 2.37 26.96 -1.58
N LYS A 40 3.07 26.51 -2.63
CA LYS A 40 3.20 25.07 -2.95
C LYS A 40 4.10 24.34 -1.95
N LEU A 41 5.16 25.00 -1.46
CA LEU A 41 6.00 24.44 -0.41
C LEU A 41 5.21 24.26 0.89
N ASP A 42 4.39 25.26 1.27
CA ASP A 42 3.55 25.18 2.46
C ASP A 42 2.49 24.07 2.33
N GLU A 43 1.90 23.88 1.14
CA GLU A 43 1.00 22.76 0.86
C GLU A 43 1.71 21.40 0.92
N ASN A 44 2.90 21.29 0.34
CA ASN A 44 3.70 20.07 0.37
C ASN A 44 4.16 19.71 1.79
N MET A 45 4.49 20.69 2.62
CA MET A 45 4.80 20.49 4.04
C MET A 45 3.62 19.92 4.82
N LYS A 46 2.38 20.33 4.50
CA LYS A 46 1.18 19.71 5.09
C LYS A 46 1.04 18.26 4.65
N ARG A 47 1.20 17.97 3.36
CA ARG A 47 1.19 16.59 2.85
C ARG A 47 2.24 15.71 3.54
N TRP A 48 3.42 16.26 3.80
CA TRP A 48 4.47 15.58 4.56
C TRP A 48 4.03 15.32 6.01
N SER A 49 3.45 16.30 6.67
CA SER A 49 2.90 16.15 8.02
C SER A 49 1.88 15.01 8.10
N ASN A 50 1.06 14.82 7.07
CA ASN A 50 0.07 13.73 7.03
C ASN A 50 0.74 12.36 6.95
N LEU A 51 1.86 12.25 6.24
CA LEU A 51 2.64 11.01 6.18
C LEU A 51 3.35 10.73 7.52
N ASP A 52 3.86 11.77 8.18
CA ASP A 52 4.47 11.62 9.50
C ASP A 52 3.42 11.22 10.56
N ASN A 53 2.22 11.80 10.48
CA ASN A 53 1.08 11.36 11.29
C ASN A 53 0.73 9.90 11.02
N LEU A 54 0.74 9.44 9.76
CA LEU A 54 0.50 8.03 9.44
C LEU A 54 1.57 7.11 10.06
N VAL A 55 2.84 7.52 10.00
CA VAL A 55 3.96 6.81 10.65
C VAL A 55 3.75 6.76 12.17
N ASP A 56 3.33 7.86 12.78
CA ASP A 56 3.08 7.94 14.22
C ASP A 56 1.86 7.15 14.65
N VAL A 57 0.79 7.09 13.83
CA VAL A 57 -0.35 6.19 14.03
C VAL A 57 0.12 4.74 13.94
N ALA A 58 0.95 4.39 12.96
CA ALA A 58 1.53 3.04 12.85
C ALA A 58 2.28 2.64 14.12
N ARG A 59 3.10 3.56 14.66
CA ARG A 59 3.77 3.36 15.95
C ARG A 59 2.82 3.25 17.13
N GLY A 60 1.80 4.10 17.18
CA GLY A 60 0.84 4.16 18.28
C GLY A 60 0.00 2.89 18.37
N VAL A 61 -0.47 2.37 17.23
CA VAL A 61 -1.17 1.08 17.15
C VAL A 61 -0.23 -0.04 17.61
N GLN A 62 1.03 -0.02 17.19
CA GLN A 62 2.03 -1.01 17.59
C GLN A 62 2.38 -0.93 19.09
N ALA A 63 2.41 0.27 19.68
CA ALA A 63 2.60 0.43 21.12
C ALA A 63 1.37 -0.04 21.93
N ALA A 64 0.17 0.16 21.42
CA ALA A 64 -1.05 -0.35 22.05
C ALA A 64 -1.13 -1.89 22.03
N VAL A 65 -0.53 -2.54 21.03
CA VAL A 65 -0.39 -4.01 20.99
C VAL A 65 0.54 -4.52 22.10
N LEU A 66 1.50 -3.71 22.55
CA LEU A 66 2.42 -4.08 23.65
C LEU A 66 1.82 -3.95 25.05
N ASP A 67 0.76 -3.15 25.21
CA ASP A 67 0.14 -2.88 26.52
C ASP A 67 -1.19 -3.65 26.72
N ASP A 68 -1.79 -4.19 25.66
CA ASP A 68 -3.13 -4.79 25.68
C ASP A 68 -3.10 -6.30 25.36
N ASP A 69 -2.48 -7.08 26.26
CA ASP A 69 -2.42 -8.55 26.23
C ASP A 69 -3.80 -9.23 26.44
N ASP A 70 -4.85 -8.46 26.77
CA ASP A 70 -6.14 -8.98 27.23
C ASP A 70 -7.22 -9.01 26.13
N PHE A 71 -7.08 -8.22 25.04
CA PHE A 71 -8.10 -8.15 23.99
C PHE A 71 -7.95 -9.20 22.87
N LEU A 72 -6.77 -9.81 22.70
CA LEU A 72 -6.49 -10.81 21.64
C LEU A 72 -6.91 -12.25 21.97
N ARG A 73 -7.48 -12.50 23.15
CA ARG A 73 -7.77 -13.88 23.60
C ARG A 73 -9.07 -14.49 23.08
N GLU A 74 -9.99 -13.71 22.50
CA GLU A 74 -11.37 -14.22 22.32
C GLU A 74 -11.70 -14.80 20.92
N ASP A 75 -10.87 -14.69 19.87
CA ASP A 75 -11.27 -15.24 18.56
C ASP A 75 -10.20 -15.87 17.64
N VAL A 76 -8.97 -16.12 18.10
CA VAL A 76 -7.97 -16.86 17.29
C VAL A 76 -7.63 -18.20 17.96
N SER A 77 -8.45 -19.21 17.69
CA SER A 77 -8.06 -20.60 17.90
C SER A 77 -7.21 -21.08 16.71
N GLY A 78 -5.91 -20.91 16.81
CA GLY A 78 -4.93 -21.42 15.84
C GLY A 78 -3.50 -21.02 16.21
N ASP A 79 -2.83 -21.90 16.95
CA ASP A 79 -1.38 -21.98 17.18
C ASP A 79 -0.64 -20.65 17.44
N ALA A 80 -0.81 -20.13 18.66
CA ALA A 80 0.11 -19.15 19.23
C ALA A 80 1.43 -19.86 19.59
N ASP A 81 2.49 -19.59 18.82
CA ASP A 81 3.86 -19.91 19.21
C ASP A 81 4.20 -19.17 20.52
N GLU A 82 4.84 -19.87 21.47
CA GLU A 82 5.17 -19.39 22.82
C GLU A 82 6.31 -18.34 22.87
N ASN A 83 6.40 -17.46 21.87
CA ASN A 83 7.34 -16.33 21.84
C ASN A 83 6.58 -15.04 21.57
N GLY A 84 6.29 -14.28 22.64
CA GLY A 84 6.01 -12.84 22.69
C GLY A 84 5.19 -12.21 21.55
N GLY A 85 3.97 -11.79 21.89
CA GLY A 85 2.99 -11.09 21.04
C GLY A 85 3.58 -10.44 19.78
N SER A 86 3.19 -11.00 18.63
CA SER A 86 3.65 -10.53 17.34
C SER A 86 3.18 -9.09 17.13
N ASN A 87 4.16 -8.22 16.96
CA ASN A 87 4.04 -6.78 16.82
C ASN A 87 4.17 -6.46 15.33
N THR A 88 3.28 -6.97 14.49
CA THR A 88 3.55 -7.07 13.05
C THR A 88 2.76 -6.05 12.24
N LEU A 89 3.27 -5.74 11.04
CA LEU A 89 2.53 -5.00 10.02
C LEU A 89 1.13 -5.59 9.76
N ALA A 90 0.95 -6.90 9.92
CA ALA A 90 -0.35 -7.55 9.74
C ALA A 90 -1.38 -7.07 10.77
N ASP A 91 -1.00 -7.01 12.05
CA ASP A 91 -1.87 -6.56 13.16
C ASP A 91 -2.28 -5.09 12.98
N PHE A 92 -1.35 -4.26 12.51
CA PHE A 92 -1.61 -2.88 12.16
C PHE A 92 -2.64 -2.75 11.02
N LEU A 93 -2.46 -3.51 9.94
CA LEU A 93 -3.34 -3.48 8.78
C LEU A 93 -4.74 -4.01 9.10
N GLU A 94 -4.86 -5.05 9.93
CA GLU A 94 -6.16 -5.57 10.38
C GLU A 94 -6.94 -4.52 11.18
N ARG A 95 -6.29 -3.85 12.14
CA ARG A 95 -6.92 -2.78 12.91
C ARG A 95 -7.36 -1.62 12.00
N ILE A 96 -6.50 -1.16 11.08
CA ILE A 96 -6.89 -0.12 10.13
C ILE A 96 -8.08 -0.55 9.26
N ALA A 97 -8.11 -1.81 8.80
CA ALA A 97 -9.19 -2.31 7.97
C ALA A 97 -10.54 -2.26 8.71
N VAL A 98 -10.55 -2.57 10.01
CA VAL A 98 -11.75 -2.47 10.86
C VAL A 98 -12.23 -1.01 10.99
N PHE A 99 -11.32 -0.06 11.15
CA PHE A 99 -11.68 1.36 11.27
C PHE A 99 -12.05 2.03 9.94
N ALA A 100 -11.59 1.49 8.80
CA ALA A 100 -11.82 2.07 7.48
C ALA A 100 -13.26 1.89 6.97
N ASP A 101 -14.02 0.89 7.45
CA ASP A 101 -15.41 0.67 7.04
C ASP A 101 -16.39 1.60 7.78
N ASP A 102 -16.02 2.07 8.98
CA ASP A 102 -16.84 2.93 9.83
C ASP A 102 -16.75 4.43 9.46
N SER A 103 -15.81 4.81 8.58
CA SER A 103 -15.51 6.21 8.25
C SER A 103 -16.22 6.75 7.00
N GLN A 104 -17.46 6.31 6.71
CA GLN A 104 -18.27 6.93 5.64
C GLN A 104 -18.62 8.41 5.93
N ASP A 105 -18.43 8.87 7.18
CA ASP A 105 -18.68 10.25 7.62
C ASP A 105 -17.43 11.15 7.62
N ALA A 106 -16.30 10.72 7.06
CA ALA A 106 -15.07 11.53 6.97
C ALA A 106 -15.15 12.68 5.94
N ASP A 107 -16.34 13.00 5.43
CA ASP A 107 -16.55 13.80 4.23
C ASP A 107 -16.49 15.33 4.41
N GLU A 108 -16.19 15.89 5.59
CA GLU A 108 -16.21 17.36 5.73
C GLU A 108 -15.08 18.03 6.54
N LYS A 109 -14.13 17.31 7.15
CA LYS A 109 -13.16 17.97 8.07
C LYS A 109 -11.68 17.66 7.91
N ASP A 110 -11.29 16.69 7.10
CA ASP A 110 -9.86 16.42 6.91
C ASP A 110 -9.49 16.17 5.45
N ASP A 111 -9.45 17.25 4.66
CA ASP A 111 -8.79 17.28 3.35
C ASP A 111 -7.27 16.98 3.44
N GLN A 112 -6.74 16.70 4.64
CA GLN A 112 -5.33 16.52 4.93
C GLN A 112 -5.06 15.16 5.59
N ALA A 113 -5.59 14.07 5.01
CA ALA A 113 -5.24 12.71 5.41
C ALA A 113 -4.80 11.82 4.24
N VAL A 114 -4.01 10.79 4.52
CA VAL A 114 -3.74 9.70 3.57
C VAL A 114 -4.99 8.85 3.44
N ARG A 115 -5.44 8.59 2.21
CA ARG A 115 -6.64 7.80 1.95
C ARG A 115 -6.29 6.38 1.54
N LEU A 116 -6.71 5.40 2.33
CA LEU A 116 -6.66 3.98 1.98
C LEU A 116 -8.05 3.56 1.50
N MET A 117 -8.12 2.88 0.36
CA MET A 117 -9.39 2.46 -0.23
C MET A 117 -9.19 1.32 -1.22
N THR A 118 -10.29 0.64 -1.56
CA THR A 118 -10.28 -0.37 -2.63
C THR A 118 -10.27 0.29 -4.02
N LEU A 119 -9.82 -0.45 -5.05
CA LEU A 119 -9.88 0.00 -6.44
C LEU A 119 -11.30 0.40 -6.89
N HIS A 120 -12.31 -0.30 -6.39
CA HIS A 120 -13.71 -0.02 -6.72
C HIS A 120 -14.16 1.32 -6.13
N SER A 121 -13.81 1.58 -4.86
CA SER A 121 -14.13 2.83 -4.17
C SER A 121 -13.41 4.05 -4.76
N ALA A 122 -12.27 3.84 -5.42
CA ALA A 122 -11.50 4.91 -6.07
C ALA A 122 -12.14 5.44 -7.36
N LYS A 123 -13.18 4.79 -7.89
CA LYS A 123 -13.81 5.16 -9.16
C LYS A 123 -14.39 6.58 -9.10
N GLY A 124 -13.95 7.43 -10.03
CA GLY A 124 -14.39 8.82 -10.11
C GLY A 124 -13.62 9.79 -9.23
N LEU A 125 -12.71 9.29 -8.39
CA LEU A 125 -11.75 10.10 -7.64
C LEU A 125 -10.45 10.26 -8.43
N GLU A 126 -9.66 11.28 -8.11
CA GLU A 126 -8.32 11.46 -8.67
C GLU A 126 -7.40 12.09 -7.64
N PHE A 127 -6.15 11.65 -7.59
CA PHE A 127 -5.16 12.07 -6.60
C PHE A 127 -3.86 12.48 -7.29
N ASP A 128 -3.14 13.43 -6.70
CA ASP A 128 -1.83 13.83 -7.23
C ASP A 128 -0.85 12.65 -7.25
N VAL A 129 -0.96 11.78 -6.25
CA VAL A 129 -0.07 10.65 -6.01
C VAL A 129 -0.92 9.42 -5.67
N VAL A 130 -0.66 8.29 -6.32
CA VAL A 130 -1.34 7.02 -6.05
C VAL A 130 -0.30 5.92 -5.84
N PHE A 131 -0.47 5.16 -4.76
CA PHE A 131 0.18 3.88 -4.56
C PHE A 131 -0.83 2.78 -4.82
N LEU A 132 -0.62 2.02 -5.90
CA LEU A 132 -1.40 0.82 -6.19
C LEU A 132 -0.63 -0.40 -5.69
N CYS A 133 -1.09 -0.92 -4.56
CA CYS A 133 -0.42 -2.00 -3.85
C CYS A 133 -0.90 -3.38 -4.31
N GLY A 134 -0.05 -4.40 -4.18
CA GLY A 134 -0.44 -5.80 -4.40
C GLY A 134 -0.65 -6.21 -5.86
N MET A 135 0.18 -5.72 -6.77
CA MET A 135 0.21 -6.13 -8.18
C MET A 135 0.83 -7.53 -8.35
N ASN A 136 0.18 -8.54 -7.80
CA ASN A 136 0.57 -9.95 -7.83
C ASN A 136 -0.50 -10.81 -8.50
N GLU A 137 -0.09 -11.87 -9.21
CA GLU A 137 -1.04 -12.89 -9.69
C GLU A 137 -1.78 -13.50 -8.50
N GLY A 138 -3.10 -13.66 -8.63
CA GLY A 138 -3.97 -14.15 -7.55
C GLY A 138 -4.54 -13.06 -6.65
N LEU A 139 -3.91 -11.87 -6.61
CA LEU A 139 -4.47 -10.69 -5.94
C LEU A 139 -5.09 -9.72 -6.96
N LEU A 140 -4.33 -9.33 -7.99
CA LEU A 140 -4.80 -8.53 -9.11
C LEU A 140 -4.08 -8.96 -10.39
N PRO A 141 -4.67 -9.79 -11.26
CA PRO A 141 -6.06 -10.28 -11.20
C PRO A 141 -6.33 -11.21 -10.02
N HIS A 142 -7.51 -11.08 -9.42
CA HIS A 142 -7.93 -11.91 -8.31
C HIS A 142 -8.00 -13.40 -8.71
N ALA A 143 -7.66 -14.31 -7.79
CA ALA A 143 -7.57 -15.75 -8.06
C ALA A 143 -8.88 -16.34 -8.64
N ILE A 144 -10.04 -15.83 -8.23
CA ILE A 144 -11.34 -16.24 -8.78
C ILE A 144 -11.44 -15.94 -10.28
N SER A 145 -10.91 -14.80 -10.72
CA SER A 145 -10.91 -14.38 -12.13
C SER A 145 -10.02 -15.29 -12.98
N LEU A 146 -9.04 -15.98 -12.38
CA LEU A 146 -8.11 -16.89 -13.06
C LEU A 146 -8.62 -18.34 -13.19
N ASN A 147 -9.68 -18.72 -12.47
CA ASN A 147 -10.19 -20.09 -12.48
C ASN A 147 -10.92 -20.44 -13.79
N ASP A 148 -10.69 -21.61 -14.38
CA ASP A 148 -11.36 -21.97 -15.64
C ASP A 148 -12.85 -22.38 -15.44
N ASP A 149 -13.25 -22.76 -14.22
CA ASP A 149 -14.54 -23.40 -13.90
C ASP A 149 -15.60 -22.50 -13.22
N ASP A 150 -15.70 -21.22 -13.59
CA ASP A 150 -16.74 -20.32 -13.04
C ASP A 150 -18.14 -20.55 -13.68
N GLY A 151 -18.24 -21.22 -14.83
CA GLY A 151 -19.52 -21.66 -15.42
C GLY A 151 -20.45 -20.55 -15.92
N ILE A 152 -20.20 -19.27 -15.59
CA ILE A 152 -21.03 -18.11 -15.97
C ILE A 152 -20.32 -17.23 -17.01
N ARG A 153 -19.01 -16.99 -16.85
CA ARG A 153 -18.21 -16.17 -17.76
C ARG A 153 -16.95 -16.91 -18.20
N SER A 154 -16.41 -16.58 -19.38
CA SER A 154 -15.10 -17.08 -19.76
C SER A 154 -14.02 -16.46 -18.87
N LYS A 155 -12.95 -17.21 -18.58
CA LYS A 155 -11.78 -16.69 -17.86
C LYS A 155 -11.23 -15.41 -18.46
N GLU A 156 -11.16 -15.35 -19.79
CA GLU A 156 -10.69 -14.17 -20.50
C GLU A 156 -11.56 -12.93 -20.21
N MET A 157 -12.88 -13.10 -20.16
CA MET A 157 -13.80 -12.01 -19.82
C MET A 157 -13.55 -11.49 -18.40
N ARG A 158 -13.44 -12.37 -17.40
CA ARG A 158 -13.18 -11.97 -16.00
C ARG A 158 -11.81 -11.32 -15.82
N VAL A 159 -10.78 -11.88 -16.45
CA VAL A 159 -9.44 -11.25 -16.45
C VAL A 159 -9.47 -9.88 -17.12
N ASN A 160 -10.28 -9.68 -18.15
CA ASN A 160 -10.44 -8.36 -18.77
C ASN A 160 -11.20 -7.36 -17.87
N GLU A 161 -12.14 -7.83 -17.04
CA GLU A 161 -12.79 -6.99 -16.03
C GLU A 161 -11.78 -6.53 -14.96
N GLU A 162 -10.94 -7.43 -14.45
CA GLU A 162 -9.83 -7.09 -13.54
C GLU A 162 -8.81 -6.15 -14.20
N ARG A 163 -8.53 -6.33 -15.49
CA ARG A 163 -7.65 -5.44 -16.26
C ARG A 163 -8.22 -4.02 -16.33
N ASN A 164 -9.53 -3.89 -16.55
CA ASN A 164 -10.21 -2.60 -16.52
C ASN A 164 -10.15 -1.98 -15.13
N LEU A 165 -10.27 -2.78 -14.07
CA LEU A 165 -10.15 -2.32 -12.69
C LEU A 165 -8.73 -1.80 -12.39
N ALA A 166 -7.70 -2.52 -12.83
CA ALA A 166 -6.30 -2.07 -12.75
C ALA A 166 -6.09 -0.75 -13.52
N PHE A 167 -6.64 -0.64 -14.73
CA PHE A 167 -6.60 0.60 -15.52
C PHE A 167 -7.30 1.78 -14.81
N VAL A 168 -8.43 1.54 -14.15
CA VAL A 168 -9.08 2.56 -13.31
C VAL A 168 -8.12 3.03 -12.24
N GLY A 169 -7.50 2.12 -11.48
CA GLY A 169 -6.51 2.45 -10.44
C GLY A 169 -5.35 3.30 -10.95
N ILE A 170 -4.73 2.87 -12.07
CA ILE A 170 -3.62 3.56 -12.74
C ILE A 170 -4.04 4.99 -13.12
N THR A 171 -5.22 5.16 -13.71
CA THR A 171 -5.71 6.47 -14.16
C THR A 171 -6.20 7.38 -13.04
N ARG A 172 -6.18 6.95 -11.77
CA ARG A 172 -6.49 7.84 -10.65
C ARG A 172 -5.33 8.79 -10.33
N ALA A 173 -4.11 8.46 -10.77
CA ALA A 173 -2.92 9.26 -10.54
C ALA A 173 -2.83 10.44 -11.52
N LYS A 174 -2.70 11.67 -11.01
CA LYS A 174 -2.49 12.87 -11.84
C LYS A 174 -1.02 13.16 -12.12
N SER A 175 -0.14 12.95 -11.13
CA SER A 175 1.28 13.30 -11.23
C SER A 175 2.19 12.10 -11.06
N MET A 176 1.99 11.30 -10.01
CA MET A 176 2.88 10.19 -9.66
C MET A 176 2.07 8.93 -9.42
N LEU A 177 2.49 7.83 -10.05
CA LEU A 177 1.93 6.50 -9.84
C LEU A 177 3.05 5.59 -9.34
N TYR A 178 2.76 4.89 -8.27
CA TYR A 178 3.61 3.87 -7.69
C TYR A 178 2.89 2.54 -7.74
N LEU A 179 3.53 1.52 -8.27
CA LEU A 179 3.00 0.16 -8.30
C LEU A 179 3.88 -0.75 -7.46
N THR A 180 3.30 -1.64 -6.66
CA THR A 180 4.10 -2.56 -5.85
C THR A 180 3.69 -4.02 -6.01
N HIS A 181 4.66 -4.93 -5.97
CA HIS A 181 4.43 -6.37 -5.82
C HIS A 181 5.42 -6.99 -4.82
N HIS A 182 5.08 -8.16 -4.29
CA HIS A 182 5.95 -8.94 -3.41
C HIS A 182 6.40 -10.26 -4.07
N LYS A 183 7.56 -10.79 -3.69
CA LYS A 183 8.06 -12.10 -4.12
C LYS A 183 7.67 -13.25 -3.22
N THR A 184 7.29 -12.99 -1.98
CA THR A 184 6.97 -14.04 -1.00
C THR A 184 5.53 -13.88 -0.55
N SER A 185 4.71 -14.91 -0.77
CA SER A 185 3.31 -14.87 -0.38
C SER A 185 3.16 -14.88 1.14
N SER A 186 2.31 -13.99 1.65
CA SER A 186 1.87 -13.94 3.05
C SER A 186 0.51 -14.61 3.26
N ALA A 187 -0.07 -15.23 2.23
CA ALA A 187 -1.35 -15.92 2.37
C ALA A 187 -1.14 -17.22 3.16
N SER A 188 -1.95 -17.46 4.20
CA SER A 188 -1.76 -18.59 5.14
C SER A 188 -1.61 -19.97 4.48
N ARG A 189 -2.27 -20.22 3.34
CA ARG A 189 -2.11 -21.48 2.58
C ARG A 189 -0.83 -21.59 1.76
N PHE A 190 -0.17 -20.46 1.51
CA PHE A 190 0.96 -20.32 0.59
C PHE A 190 2.12 -19.56 1.24
N GLU A 191 2.14 -19.48 2.58
CA GLU A 191 3.11 -18.69 3.31
C GLU A 191 4.53 -19.13 2.97
N GLY A 192 5.39 -18.16 2.62
CA GLY A 192 6.78 -18.41 2.26
C GLY A 192 7.00 -18.90 0.81
N SER A 193 5.93 -19.12 0.04
CA SER A 193 6.05 -19.52 -1.37
C SER A 193 6.28 -18.32 -2.31
N ASP A 194 6.85 -18.60 -3.48
CA ASP A 194 7.07 -17.59 -4.51
C ASP A 194 5.73 -17.02 -5.02
N ALA A 195 5.57 -15.70 -4.86
CA ALA A 195 4.49 -14.93 -5.44
C ALA A 195 4.93 -14.38 -6.80
N LEU A 196 4.07 -14.56 -7.81
CA LEU A 196 4.34 -14.05 -9.15
C LEU A 196 3.87 -12.60 -9.29
N PRO A 197 4.63 -11.75 -10.02
CA PRO A 197 4.17 -10.42 -10.38
C PRO A 197 2.92 -10.51 -11.25
N SER A 198 2.01 -9.55 -11.10
CA SER A 198 0.80 -9.47 -11.93
C SER A 198 1.17 -9.33 -13.41
N ARG A 199 0.48 -10.09 -14.28
CA ARG A 199 0.54 -9.90 -15.74
C ARG A 199 0.19 -8.47 -16.18
N PHE A 200 -0.53 -7.72 -15.36
CA PHE A 200 -0.87 -6.33 -15.69
C PHE A 200 0.34 -5.39 -15.56
N LEU A 201 1.42 -5.80 -14.87
CA LEU A 201 2.68 -5.05 -14.87
C LEU A 201 3.35 -5.09 -16.25
N ASP A 202 3.37 -6.25 -16.91
CA ASP A 202 3.95 -6.38 -18.26
C ASP A 202 3.19 -5.53 -19.29
N ASP A 203 1.86 -5.52 -19.18
CA ASP A 203 0.97 -4.79 -20.09
C ASP A 203 0.92 -3.29 -19.80
N ALA A 204 0.89 -2.88 -18.53
CA ALA A 204 0.72 -1.49 -18.14
C ALA A 204 2.03 -0.67 -18.27
N LEU A 205 3.20 -1.30 -18.36
CA LEU A 205 4.47 -0.65 -17.99
C LEU A 205 5.61 -0.84 -18.99
N ARG A 206 5.33 -0.64 -20.28
CA ARG A 206 6.42 -0.31 -21.20
C ARG A 206 6.99 1.05 -20.82
N GLY A 207 7.98 1.06 -19.93
CA GLY A 207 8.75 2.25 -19.56
C GLY A 207 8.77 2.63 -18.08
N LEU A 208 8.20 1.83 -17.16
CA LEU A 208 8.42 2.08 -15.73
C LEU A 208 9.81 1.63 -15.30
N LYS A 209 10.36 2.35 -14.32
CA LYS A 209 11.62 2.01 -13.69
C LYS A 209 11.35 1.21 -12.43
N GLU A 210 11.93 0.02 -12.36
CA GLU A 210 11.94 -0.77 -11.14
C GLU A 210 12.88 -0.14 -10.09
N VAL A 211 12.38 -0.05 -8.86
CA VAL A 211 13.06 0.42 -7.67
C VAL A 211 12.82 -0.63 -6.57
N GLY A 212 13.87 -1.36 -6.20
CA GLY A 212 13.81 -2.33 -5.09
C GLY A 212 13.69 -1.63 -3.74
N VAL A 213 12.70 -2.01 -2.94
CA VAL A 213 12.41 -1.33 -1.65
C VAL A 213 12.80 -2.18 -0.43
N GLY A 214 12.89 -3.51 -0.56
CA GLY A 214 13.34 -4.41 0.52
C GLY A 214 14.85 -4.45 0.71
N ASP A 215 15.32 -4.86 1.90
CA ASP A 215 16.74 -5.14 2.17
C ASP A 215 17.23 -6.44 1.48
N ASP A 216 16.29 -7.23 0.97
CA ASP A 216 16.45 -8.55 0.36
C ASP A 216 15.71 -8.68 -1.00
N ASP A 217 15.32 -7.56 -1.60
CA ASP A 217 14.55 -7.53 -2.85
C ASP A 217 13.26 -8.37 -2.79
N THR A 218 12.61 -8.48 -1.62
CA THR A 218 11.29 -9.14 -1.48
C THR A 218 10.11 -8.29 -1.94
N TRP A 219 10.29 -6.97 -2.00
CA TRP A 219 9.27 -6.01 -2.44
C TRP A 219 9.82 -5.05 -3.48
N PHE A 220 9.00 -4.79 -4.49
CA PHE A 220 9.34 -3.96 -5.63
C PHE A 220 8.38 -2.79 -5.72
N LEU A 221 8.93 -1.65 -6.14
CA LEU A 221 8.21 -0.45 -6.48
C LEU A 221 8.52 -0.10 -7.93
N TYR A 222 7.52 0.31 -8.69
CA TYR A 222 7.70 0.86 -10.02
C TYR A 222 7.26 2.32 -10.06
N GLN A 223 8.05 3.16 -10.71
CA GLN A 223 7.83 4.61 -10.90
C GLN A 223 7.96 4.99 -12.38
#